data_AF-A0A2T0VCP2-F1
#
_entry.id   AF-A0A2T0VCP2-F1
#
_cell.length_a   1.000
_cell.length_b   1.000
_cell.length_c   1.000
_cell.angle_alpha   90.00
_cell.angle_beta   90.00
_cell.angle_gamma   90.00
#
_symmetry.space_group_name_H-M   'P 1'
#
loop_
_entity.id
_entity.type
_entity.pdbx_description
1 polymer ?
#
loop_
_entity_poly.entity_id
_entity_poly.type
_entity_poly.pdbx_seq_one_letter_code
_entity_poly.pdbx_strand_id
1 'polypeptide(L)' 'MYAALWRVLPGPIWVRILLVVILLAAVLYSLIEWVFPWVDQFVAPQDVTVEQ' A
#
# COMPACT_ATOMS: atom_id res chain seq x y z
N MET A 1 7.32 31.79 0.66
CA MET A 1 7.43 30.76 -0.39
C MET A 1 7.23 29.31 0.11
N TYR A 2 6.82 29.06 1.37
CA TYR A 2 6.28 27.75 1.82
C TYR A 2 4.74 27.73 1.93
N ALA A 3 4.09 28.88 1.74
CA ALA A 3 2.64 29.04 1.92
C ALA A 3 1.79 28.37 0.84
N ALA A 4 2.33 28.11 -0.36
CA ALA A 4 1.60 27.44 -1.43
C ALA A 4 1.31 25.97 -1.11
N LEU A 5 2.28 25.25 -0.53
CA LEU A 5 2.10 23.86 -0.10
C LEU A 5 1.08 23.73 1.05
N TRP A 6 1.01 24.74 1.93
CA TRP A 6 0.08 24.75 3.05
C TRP A 6 -1.35 25.18 2.68
N ARG A 7 -1.58 25.69 1.46
CA ARG A 7 -2.90 26.11 0.97
C ARG A 7 -3.63 25.04 0.15
N VAL A 8 -2.91 24.06 -0.40
CA VAL A 8 -3.49 22.98 -1.23
C VAL A 8 -4.11 21.87 -0.39
N LEU A 9 -3.65 21.67 0.84
CA LEU A 9 -4.19 20.64 1.73
C LEU A 9 -5.21 21.29 2.69
N PRO A 10 -6.53 21.14 2.46
CA PRO A 10 -7.55 21.67 3.36
C PRO A 10 -7.52 20.88 4.67
N GLY A 11 -7.38 21.60 5.79
CA GLY A 11 -7.53 21.05 7.14
C GLY A 11 -6.27 21.10 8.01
N PRO A 12 -6.46 20.96 9.35
CA PRO A 12 -5.38 20.97 10.33
C PRO A 12 -4.37 19.84 10.08
N ILE A 13 -3.15 19.99 10.60
CA ILE A 13 -2.02 19.05 10.42
C ILE A 13 -2.45 17.58 10.65
N TRP A 14 -3.33 17.35 11.63
CA TRP A 14 -3.90 16.03 11.94
C TRP A 14 -4.68 15.38 10.79
N VAL A 15 -5.44 16.16 10.00
CA VAL A 15 -6.19 15.64 8.83
C VAL A 15 -5.22 15.19 7.74
N ARG A 16 -4.11 15.91 7.54
CA ARG A 16 -3.08 15.53 6.57
C ARG A 16 -2.39 14.23 6.98
N ILE A 17 -2.04 14.11 8.25
CA ILE A 17 -1.45 12.87 8.81
C ILE A 17 -2.43 11.70 8.61
N LEU A 18 -3.70 11.89 8.94
CA LEU A 18 -4.72 10.86 8.76
C LEU A 18 -4.83 10.43 7.29
N LEU A 19 -4.87 11.37 6.34
CA LEU A 19 -4.92 11.07 4.91
C LEU A 19 -3.70 10.29 4.42
N VAL A 20 -2.49 10.67 4.86
CA VAL A 20 -1.26 9.95 4.51
C VAL A 20 -1.29 8.53 5.09
N VAL A 21 -1.73 8.37 6.33
CA VAL A 21 -1.86 7.05 6.98
C VAL A 21 -2.87 6.18 6.24
N ILE A 22 -4.03 6.73 5.86
CA ILE A 22 -5.05 6.01 5.10
C ILE A 22 -4.50 5.59 3.73
N LEU A 23 -3.81 6.49 3.02
CA LEU A 23 -3.20 6.17 1.73
C LEU A 23 -2.15 5.06 1.87
N LEU A 24 -1.31 5.14 2.91
CA LEU A 24 -0.30 4.11 3.19
C LEU A 24 -0.98 2.76 3.47
N ALA A 25 -2.01 2.75 4.32
CA ALA A 25 -2.78 1.55 4.64
C ALA A 25 -3.46 0.97 3.39
N ALA A 26 -4.03 1.81 2.52
CA ALA A 26 -4.64 1.38 1.27
C ALA A 26 -3.61 0.74 0.31
N VAL A 27 -2.41 1.33 0.21
CA VAL A 27 -1.32 0.75 -0.60
C VAL A 27 -0.87 -0.59 -0.03
N LEU A 28 -0.64 -0.69 1.28
CA LEU A 28 -0.24 -1.94 1.94
C LEU A 28 -1.32 -3.03 1.78
N TYR A 29 -2.58 -2.67 1.99
CA TYR A 29 -3.72 -3.57 1.79
C TYR A 29 -3.76 -4.07 0.34
N SER A 30 -3.59 -3.17 -0.63
CA SER A 30 -3.59 -3.53 -2.04
C SER A 30 -2.43 -4.44 -2.42
N LEU A 31 -1.25 -4.20 -1.83
CA LEU A 31 -0.08 -5.05 -2.01
C LEU A 31 -0.30 -6.46 -1.49
N ILE A 32 -0.91 -6.60 -0.31
CA ILE A 32 -1.14 -7.92 0.31
C ILE A 32 -2.26 -8.68 -0.41
N GLU A 33 -3.39 -8.02 -0.70
CA GLU A 33 -4.58 -8.71 -1.23
C GLU A 33 -4.48 -8.99 -2.73
N TRP A 34 -3.82 -8.13 -3.50
CA TRP A 34 -3.73 -8.28 -4.97
C TRP A 34 -2.33 -8.57 -5.48
N VAL A 35 -1.32 -7.79 -5.04
CA VAL A 35 0.02 -7.91 -5.62
C VAL A 35 0.70 -9.20 -5.15
N PHE A 36 0.59 -9.55 -3.88
CA PHE A 36 1.19 -10.76 -3.32
C PHE A 36 0.70 -12.04 -4.02
N PRO A 37 -0.61 -12.34 -4.13
CA PRO A 37 -1.07 -13.54 -4.83
C PRO A 37 -0.73 -13.52 -6.33
N TRP A 38 -0.68 -12.34 -6.96
CA TRP A 38 -0.22 -12.23 -8.34
C TRP A 38 1.27 -12.58 -8.47
N VAL A 39 2.13 -12.09 -7.57
CA VAL A 39 3.57 -12.41 -7.55
C VAL A 39 3.83 -13.87 -7.20
N ASP A 40 3.06 -14.45 -6.28
CA ASP A 40 3.19 -15.84 -5.83
C ASP A 40 3.10 -16.82 -7.01
N GLN A 41 2.26 -16.52 -8.02
CA GLN A 41 2.15 -17.30 -9.25
C GLN A 41 3.47 -17.42 -10.04
N PHE A 42 4.37 -16.44 -9.91
CA PHE A 42 5.66 -16.43 -10.60
C PHE A 42 6.80 -16.93 -9.71
N VAL A 43 6.66 -16.78 -8.39
CA VAL A 43 7.72 -17.07 -7.42
C VAL A 43 7.64 -18.48 -6.86
N ALA A 44 6.44 -19.06 -6.67
CA ALA A 44 6.27 -20.42 -6.20
C ALA A 44 6.31 -21.41 -7.39
N PRO A 45 7.42 -22.13 -7.62
CA PRO A 45 7.41 -23.27 -8.54
C PRO A 45 6.42 -24.27 -7.95
N GLN A 46 5.49 -24.75 -8.77
CA GLN A 46 4.43 -25.69 -8.38
C GLN A 46 4.96 -27.08 -7.98
N ASP A 47 6.28 -27.25 -7.83
CA ASP A 47 6.94 -28.50 -7.46
C ASP A 47 7.01 -28.66 -5.94
N VAL A 48 5.84 -28.69 -5.29
CA VAL A 48 5.68 -29.45 -4.05
C VAL A 48 5.55 -30.91 -4.44
N THR A 49 6.66 -31.55 -4.84
CA THR A 49 6.74 -33.01 -4.86
C THR A 49 6.72 -33.50 -3.41
N VAL A 50 5.55 -33.48 -2.78
CA VAL A 50 5.26 -34.42 -1.69
C VAL A 50 5.08 -35.75 -2.39
N GLU A 51 6.18 -36.44 -2.65
CA GLU A 51 6.15 -37.86 -2.99
C GLU A 51 5.50 -38.58 -1.79
N GLN A 52 4.25 -39.00 -1.96
CA GLN A 52 3.59 -39.95 -1.08
C GLN A 52 3.99 -41.37 -1.48
#